data_AF-X1VBF9-F1
#
_entry.id   AF-X1VBF9-F1
#
_cell.length_a   1.000
_cell.length_b   1.000
_cell.length_c   1.000
_cell.angle_alpha   90.00
_cell.angle_beta   90.00
_cell.angle_gamma   90.00
#
_symmetry.space_group_name_H-M   'P 1'
#
loop_
_entity.id
_entity.type
_entity.pdbx_description
1 polymer ?
#
loop_
_entity_poly.entity_id
_entity_poly.type
_entity_poly.pdbx_seq_one_letter_code
_entity_poly.pdbx_strand_id
1 'polypeptide(L)'
;CEGLARIGWKLEKPRASMSVGDEPITLDADPLNRFGQNLRINMGGYGSTAEASMPPYDWALLSDMTNDGICDISDLVAFTTLWLEAGEELYTDFDRDGEIDFSDFALLANDWLEETIWYQP
;
A
#
# COMPACT_ATOMS: atom_id res chain seq x y z
N CYS A 1 -56.28 41.43 -6.67
CA CYS A 1 -55.06 42.04 -6.14
C CYS A 1 -54.39 41.02 -5.22
N GLU A 2 -53.22 40.53 -5.64
CA GLU A 2 -52.05 40.03 -4.87
C GLU A 2 -52.29 39.15 -3.62
N GLY A 3 -51.62 38.02 -3.39
CA GLY A 3 -50.45 37.41 -3.99
C GLY A 3 -49.97 36.27 -3.06
N LEU A 4 -48.78 35.75 -3.37
CA LEU A 4 -47.97 34.76 -2.64
C LEU A 4 -48.12 33.31 -3.10
N ALA A 5 -47.40 33.03 -4.18
CA ALA A 5 -46.97 31.71 -4.60
C ALA A 5 -46.17 31.03 -3.47
N ARG A 6 -46.60 29.83 -3.07
CA ARG A 6 -45.83 28.94 -2.20
C ARG A 6 -44.61 28.46 -3.00
N ILE A 7 -43.44 28.98 -2.63
CA ILE A 7 -42.14 28.56 -3.14
C ILE A 7 -41.95 27.11 -2.66
N GLY A 8 -42.15 26.17 -3.58
CA GLY A 8 -41.84 24.76 -3.35
C GLY A 8 -40.33 24.62 -3.26
N TRP A 9 -39.83 24.42 -2.05
CA TRP A 9 -38.48 23.91 -1.83
C TRP A 9 -38.43 22.52 -2.47
N LYS A 10 -37.89 22.42 -3.69
CA LYS A 10 -37.36 21.14 -4.16
C LYS A 10 -36.24 20.81 -3.19
N LEU A 11 -36.46 19.81 -2.36
CA LEU A 11 -35.37 19.05 -1.77
C LEU A 11 -34.53 18.55 -2.94
N GLU A 12 -33.47 19.30 -3.29
CA GLU A 12 -32.36 18.71 -4.02
C GLU A 12 -31.93 17.52 -3.19
N LYS A 13 -32.02 16.33 -3.81
CA LYS A 13 -31.55 15.11 -3.19
C LYS A 13 -30.15 15.40 -2.65
N PRO A 14 -29.84 15.03 -1.39
CA PRO A 14 -28.48 15.15 -0.91
C PRO A 14 -27.58 14.53 -1.98
N ARG A 15 -26.60 15.33 -2.45
CA ARG A 15 -25.57 14.87 -3.37
C ARG A 15 -25.10 13.54 -2.80
N ALA A 16 -25.36 12.46 -3.55
CA ALA A 16 -25.09 11.11 -3.11
C ALA A 16 -23.75 11.13 -2.41
N SER A 17 -23.72 10.66 -1.16
CA SER A 17 -22.49 10.19 -0.56
C SER A 17 -21.78 9.42 -1.65
N MET A 18 -20.72 10.00 -2.21
CA MET A 18 -19.84 9.24 -3.08
C MET A 18 -19.42 8.09 -2.18
N SER A 19 -19.98 6.90 -2.45
CA SER A 19 -19.35 5.67 -2.03
C SER A 19 -17.90 5.86 -2.43
N VAL A 20 -17.01 5.98 -1.44
CA VAL A 20 -15.60 6.21 -1.67
C VAL A 20 -15.18 5.07 -2.58
N GLY A 21 -15.04 5.42 -3.87
CA GLY A 21 -15.10 4.45 -4.94
C GLY A 21 -13.89 3.56 -4.90
N ASP A 22 -14.10 2.28 -5.21
CA ASP A 22 -13.04 1.35 -5.53
C ASP A 22 -12.05 2.01 -6.51
N GLU A 23 -10.75 1.83 -6.29
CA GLU A 23 -9.71 2.18 -7.25
C GLU A 23 -10.07 1.60 -8.63
N PRO A 24 -9.90 2.38 -9.70
CA PRO A 24 -10.20 1.89 -11.05
C PRO A 24 -9.27 0.73 -11.40
N ILE A 25 -9.82 -0.48 -11.35
CA ILE A 25 -9.15 -1.76 -11.70
C ILE A 25 -8.83 -1.91 -13.18
N THR A 26 -9.30 -0.97 -14.01
CA THR A 26 -9.08 -0.94 -15.45
C THR A 26 -8.85 0.50 -15.86
N LEU A 27 -7.67 0.80 -16.40
CA LEU A 27 -7.41 2.03 -17.13
C LEU A 27 -7.85 1.83 -18.58
N ASP A 28 -8.22 2.90 -19.29
CA ASP A 28 -8.55 2.84 -20.73
C ASP A 28 -7.42 2.21 -21.58
N ALA A 29 -6.20 2.17 -21.05
CA ALA A 29 -5.02 1.56 -21.66
C ALA A 29 -4.94 0.03 -21.52
N ASP A 30 -5.62 -0.59 -20.53
CA ASP A 30 -5.68 -2.05 -20.36
C ASP A 30 -7.09 -2.49 -19.90
N PRO A 31 -8.02 -2.65 -20.85
CA PRO A 31 -9.42 -2.99 -20.55
C PRO A 31 -9.61 -4.41 -20.00
N LEU A 32 -8.60 -5.27 -20.16
CA LEU A 32 -8.66 -6.67 -19.76
C LEU A 32 -7.95 -6.93 -18.43
N ASN A 33 -7.40 -5.88 -17.83
CA ASN A 33 -6.60 -5.93 -16.61
C ASN A 33 -5.54 -7.05 -16.64
N ARG A 34 -4.90 -7.22 -17.80
CA ARG A 34 -3.98 -8.34 -18.06
C ARG A 34 -2.59 -8.07 -17.48
N PHE A 35 -2.25 -6.80 -17.29
CA PHE A 35 -0.96 -6.33 -16.80
C PHE A 35 -1.08 -5.52 -15.50
N GLY A 36 -2.31 -5.23 -15.04
CA GLY A 36 -2.62 -4.39 -13.88
C GLY A 36 -3.28 -5.12 -12.72
N GLN A 37 -2.87 -6.36 -12.41
CA GLN A 37 -3.34 -6.99 -11.18
C GLN A 37 -2.82 -6.20 -9.99
N ASN A 38 -3.69 -5.39 -9.40
CA ASN A 38 -3.40 -4.62 -8.20
C ASN A 38 -3.37 -5.64 -7.04
N LEU A 39 -2.17 -6.12 -6.69
CA LEU A 39 -1.95 -7.00 -5.54
C LEU A 39 -2.18 -6.25 -4.20
N ARG A 40 -2.34 -4.93 -4.25
CA ARG A 40 -2.65 -4.08 -3.11
C ARG A 40 -4.14 -4.11 -2.80
N ILE A 41 -4.45 -4.01 -1.51
CA ILE A 41 -5.82 -3.78 -1.03
C ILE A 41 -6.35 -2.51 -1.70
N ASN A 42 -7.55 -2.58 -2.29
CA ASN A 42 -8.21 -1.42 -2.85
C ASN A 42 -8.57 -0.45 -1.72
N MET A 43 -7.84 0.66 -1.61
CA MET A 43 -8.05 1.67 -0.56
C MET A 43 -9.08 2.73 -0.99
N GLY A 44 -9.64 2.60 -2.20
CA GLY A 44 -10.51 3.59 -2.81
C GLY A 44 -9.94 5.00 -2.80
N GLY A 45 -10.77 6.01 -2.55
CA GLY A 45 -10.35 7.40 -2.39
C GLY A 45 -9.45 7.70 -1.17
N TYR A 46 -9.09 6.70 -0.34
CA TYR A 46 -8.14 6.85 0.76
C TYR A 46 -6.68 6.63 0.37
N GLY A 47 -6.38 6.18 -0.86
CA GLY A 47 -5.01 5.93 -1.32
C GLY A 47 -4.04 7.14 -1.28
N SER A 48 -4.53 8.35 -0.94
CA SER A 48 -3.73 9.57 -0.75
C SER A 48 -3.74 10.10 0.70
N THR A 49 -4.13 9.28 1.67
CA THR A 49 -4.13 9.62 3.11
C THR A 49 -3.03 8.85 3.85
N ALA A 50 -2.46 9.41 4.91
CA ALA A 50 -1.36 8.79 5.65
C ALA A 50 -1.79 7.46 6.32
N GLU A 51 -3.08 7.35 6.63
CA GLU A 51 -3.74 6.16 7.17
C GLU A 51 -3.77 4.99 6.17
N ALA A 52 -3.58 5.24 4.88
CA ALA A 52 -3.50 4.19 3.87
C ALA A 52 -2.14 3.50 3.77
N SER A 53 -1.16 3.95 4.56
CA SER A 53 0.20 3.39 4.58
C SER A 53 0.37 2.25 5.59
N MET A 54 -0.65 1.90 6.38
CA MET A 54 -0.56 0.82 7.36
C MET A 54 -1.26 -0.44 6.83
N PRO A 55 -0.50 -1.48 6.45
CA PRO A 55 -1.10 -2.76 6.10
C PRO A 55 -1.72 -3.43 7.35
N PRO A 56 -2.71 -4.32 7.17
CA PRO A 56 -3.17 -5.20 8.25
C PRO A 56 -1.99 -5.97 8.87
N TYR A 57 -2.13 -6.39 10.13
CA TYR A 57 -1.15 -7.24 10.78
C TYR A 57 -0.91 -8.52 9.94
N ASP A 58 0.34 -8.95 9.80
CA ASP A 58 0.80 -10.09 8.97
C ASP A 58 0.58 -9.96 7.45
N TRP A 59 0.27 -8.76 6.94
CA TRP A 59 0.10 -8.54 5.49
C TRP A 59 1.40 -8.18 4.76
N ALA A 60 2.43 -7.72 5.47
CA ALA A 60 3.75 -7.44 4.92
C ALA A 60 4.83 -7.82 5.93
N LEU A 61 5.93 -8.37 5.42
CA LEU A 61 7.14 -8.61 6.20
C LEU A 61 8.06 -7.40 6.01
N LEU A 62 8.77 -7.01 7.07
CA LEU A 62 9.65 -5.84 7.01
C LEU A 62 10.85 -6.10 6.10
N SER A 63 11.33 -7.35 6.10
CA SER A 63 12.49 -7.83 5.36
C SER A 63 12.19 -8.38 3.96
N ASP A 64 10.92 -8.47 3.54
CA ASP A 64 10.53 -8.84 2.18
C ASP A 64 10.73 -7.63 1.26
N MET A 65 11.97 -7.48 0.78
CA MET A 65 12.39 -6.38 -0.07
C MET A 65 11.88 -6.54 -1.50
N THR A 66 11.70 -7.78 -1.94
CA THR A 66 11.21 -8.09 -3.30
C THR A 66 9.68 -7.97 -3.41
N ASN A 67 8.98 -7.89 -2.28
CA ASN A 67 7.52 -7.89 -2.16
C ASN A 67 6.88 -9.11 -2.85
N ASP A 68 7.53 -10.27 -2.79
CA ASP A 68 7.02 -11.51 -3.36
C ASP A 68 6.24 -12.37 -2.33
N GLY A 69 6.23 -11.93 -1.08
CA GLY A 69 5.42 -12.49 0.00
C GLY A 69 6.17 -13.46 0.90
N ILE A 70 7.46 -13.70 0.67
CA ILE A 70 8.33 -14.53 1.51
C ILE A 70 9.65 -13.81 1.77
N CYS A 71 10.25 -13.96 2.95
CA CYS A 71 11.62 -13.48 3.17
C CYS A 71 12.64 -14.59 2.86
N ASP A 72 13.33 -14.50 1.73
CA ASP A 72 14.25 -15.53 1.27
C ASP A 72 15.61 -14.99 0.77
N ILE A 73 16.34 -15.83 0.04
CA ILE A 73 17.66 -15.47 -0.49
C ILE A 73 17.61 -14.29 -1.46
N SER A 74 16.49 -14.06 -2.13
CA SER A 74 16.27 -12.94 -3.06
C SER A 74 16.31 -11.62 -2.30
N ASP A 75 15.70 -11.55 -1.12
CA ASP A 75 15.76 -10.38 -0.25
C ASP A 75 17.15 -10.18 0.33
N LEU A 76 17.83 -11.26 0.71
CA LEU A 76 19.22 -11.16 1.15
C LEU A 76 20.13 -10.63 0.04
N VAL A 77 19.93 -11.05 -1.21
CA VAL A 77 20.69 -10.50 -2.34
C VAL A 77 20.40 -9.01 -2.48
N ALA A 78 19.14 -8.58 -2.43
CA ALA A 78 18.78 -7.16 -2.47
C ALA A 78 19.42 -6.38 -1.32
N PHE A 79 19.34 -6.88 -0.10
CA PHE A 79 19.98 -6.33 1.10
C PHE A 79 21.48 -6.12 0.90
N THR A 80 22.19 -7.13 0.37
CA THR A 80 23.64 -7.04 0.16
C THR A 80 24.06 -6.02 -0.89
N THR A 81 23.15 -5.60 -1.79
CA THR A 81 23.49 -4.54 -2.77
C THR A 81 23.67 -3.17 -2.14
N LEU A 82 23.07 -2.95 -0.97
CA LEU A 82 23.11 -1.70 -0.21
C LEU A 82 23.92 -1.83 1.09
N TRP A 83 24.66 -2.94 1.26
CA TRP A 83 25.38 -3.21 2.49
C TRP A 83 26.40 -2.13 2.82
N LEU A 84 26.33 -1.58 4.04
CA LEU A 84 27.15 -0.46 4.54
C LEU A 84 26.93 0.85 3.78
N GLU A 85 25.80 1.02 3.09
CA GLU A 85 25.36 2.35 2.67
C GLU A 85 24.71 3.10 3.85
N ALA A 86 24.78 4.44 3.80
CA ALA A 86 24.25 5.33 4.82
C ALA A 86 23.53 6.52 4.17
N GLY A 87 22.38 6.93 4.71
CA GLY A 87 21.54 7.98 4.14
C GLY A 87 20.14 8.05 4.76
N GLU A 88 19.41 9.14 4.47
CA GLU A 88 18.12 9.42 5.11
C GLU A 88 16.93 8.61 4.55
N GLU A 89 17.08 7.95 3.39
CA GLU A 89 15.99 7.24 2.69
C GLU A 89 16.45 5.87 2.14
N LEU A 90 17.04 5.05 3.00
CA LEU A 90 17.40 3.68 2.66
C LEU A 90 16.26 2.74 3.04
N TYR A 91 15.68 2.06 2.06
CA TYR A 91 14.59 1.09 2.30
C TYR A 91 15.06 -0.20 2.97
N THR A 92 16.38 -0.37 3.10
CA THR A 92 17.06 -1.50 3.76
C THR A 92 17.46 -1.19 5.19
N ASP A 93 17.37 0.08 5.59
CA ASP A 93 17.50 0.53 6.98
C ASP A 93 16.15 0.29 7.68
N PHE A 94 16.04 -0.89 8.28
CA PHE A 94 14.82 -1.42 8.87
C PHE A 94 14.56 -0.82 10.25
N ASP A 95 15.61 -0.52 11.01
CA ASP A 95 15.49 0.10 12.34
C ASP A 95 15.47 1.64 12.31
N ARG A 96 15.76 2.23 11.14
CA ARG A 96 15.73 3.66 10.81
C ARG A 96 16.77 4.47 11.57
N ASP A 97 17.94 3.89 11.80
CA ASP A 97 19.05 4.57 12.46
C ASP A 97 19.96 5.37 11.49
N GLY A 98 19.76 5.19 10.18
CA GLY A 98 20.46 5.88 9.10
C GLY A 98 21.66 5.13 8.52
N GLU A 99 22.00 3.96 9.03
CA GLU A 99 23.15 3.15 8.63
C GLU A 99 22.70 1.70 8.35
N ILE A 100 23.06 1.12 7.21
CA ILE A 100 22.77 -0.30 6.97
C ILE A 100 23.85 -1.16 7.62
N ASP A 101 23.50 -1.84 8.71
CA ASP A 101 24.45 -2.64 9.49
C ASP A 101 23.91 -4.01 9.95
N PHE A 102 24.60 -4.61 10.92
CA PHE A 102 24.21 -5.93 11.44
C PHE A 102 22.89 -5.92 12.22
N SER A 103 22.40 -4.76 12.65
CA SER A 103 21.10 -4.56 13.30
C SER A 103 19.98 -4.81 12.29
N ASP A 104 20.08 -4.25 11.08
CA ASP A 104 19.14 -4.56 9.99
C ASP A 104 19.23 -6.01 9.54
N PHE A 105 20.45 -6.55 9.47
CA PHE A 105 20.64 -7.96 9.16
C PHE A 105 19.96 -8.87 10.20
N ALA A 106 19.97 -8.49 11.47
CA ALA A 106 19.29 -9.24 12.52
C ALA A 106 17.76 -9.21 12.36
N LEU A 107 17.20 -8.10 11.87
CA LEU A 107 15.78 -7.99 11.53
C LEU A 107 15.42 -8.87 10.32
N LEU A 108 16.25 -8.87 9.27
CA LEU A 108 16.09 -9.79 8.14
C LEU A 108 16.16 -11.26 8.58
N ALA A 109 17.11 -11.59 9.45
CA ALA A 109 17.26 -12.94 9.97
C ALA A 109 16.11 -13.37 10.90
N ASN A 110 15.48 -12.43 11.59
CA ASN A 110 14.31 -12.70 12.43
C ASN A 110 13.11 -13.16 11.60
N ASP A 111 12.94 -12.57 10.42
CA ASP A 111 11.84 -12.84 9.51
C ASP A 111 12.20 -13.93 8.47
N TRP A 112 13.35 -14.59 8.61
CA TRP A 112 13.87 -15.53 7.61
C TRP A 112 12.92 -16.72 7.36
N LEU A 113 12.52 -16.90 6.10
CA LEU A 113 11.52 -17.87 5.64
C LEU A 113 10.12 -17.68 6.23
N GLU A 114 9.82 -16.53 6.83
CA GLU A 114 8.45 -16.16 7.12
C GLU A 114 7.70 -15.84 5.82
N GLU A 115 6.40 -16.10 5.84
CA GLU A 115 5.50 -15.94 4.69
C GLU A 115 4.33 -15.03 5.07
N THR A 116 3.94 -14.15 4.14
CA THR A 116 2.73 -13.36 4.26
C THR A 116 1.48 -14.22 4.04
N ILE A 117 0.34 -13.79 4.57
CA ILE A 117 -0.92 -14.57 4.47
C ILE A 117 -1.44 -14.77 3.04
N TRP A 118 -0.90 -14.04 2.07
CA TRP A 118 -1.28 -14.09 0.67
C TRP A 118 -0.22 -14.75 -0.23
N TYR A 119 0.91 -15.18 0.34
CA TYR A 119 1.98 -15.86 -0.39
C TYR A 119 1.46 -17.12 -1.09
N GLN A 120 1.93 -17.33 -2.33
CA GLN A 120 1.62 -18.52 -3.12
C GLN A 120 2.93 -19.14 -3.62
N PRO A 121 3.24 -20.39 -3.23
CA PRO A 121 4.48 -21.07 -3.60
C PRO A 121 4.54 -21.54 -5.06
#